data_AF-A0A920BXC5-F1
#
_entry.id   AF-A0A920BXC5-F1
#
_cell.length_a   1.000
_cell.length_b   1.000
_cell.length_c   1.000
_cell.angle_alpha   90.00
_cell.angle_beta   90.00
_cell.angle_gamma   90.00
#
_symmetry.space_group_name_H-M   'P 1'
#
loop_
_entity.id
_entity.type
_entity.pdbx_description
1 polymer ?
#
loop_
_entity_poly.entity_id
_entity_poly.type
_entity_poly.pdbx_seq_one_letter_code
_entity_poly.pdbx_strand_id
1 'polypeptide(L)'
;MSIPDALEHLIGMQSQTPNSPYVSLWTRVDNFKHETLSQLLLDRGVVRIALMRSTIFLVTKRDCLTLRPLIQPVLDKALKANFGRRLTDVDMNELTKISKDLVKSQPCTLGELGKLLKETWKIQIRLLSLLRRVT
;
A
#
# COMPACT_ATOMS: atom_id res chain seq x y z
N MET A 1 -17.00 11.48 16.61
CA MET A 1 -16.47 11.15 15.27
C MET A 1 -15.74 9.82 15.39
N SER A 2 -16.04 8.84 14.54
CA SER A 2 -15.35 7.53 14.56
C SER A 2 -13.99 7.58 13.84
N ILE A 3 -13.17 6.54 13.96
CA ILE A 3 -11.91 6.42 13.21
C ILE A 3 -12.16 6.47 11.68
N PRO A 4 -13.09 5.68 11.10
CA PRO A 4 -13.44 5.81 9.69
C PRO A 4 -13.85 7.22 9.30
N ASP A 5 -14.73 7.88 10.07
CA ASP A 5 -15.19 9.25 9.76
C ASP A 5 -14.01 10.22 9.69
N ALA A 6 -13.07 10.13 10.63
CA ALA A 6 -11.88 10.97 10.65
C ALA A 6 -10.97 10.71 9.44
N LEU A 7 -10.81 9.44 9.04
CA LEU A 7 -10.01 9.09 7.86
C LEU A 7 -10.67 9.57 6.56
N GLU A 8 -11.98 9.40 6.42
CA GLU A 8 -12.72 9.83 5.22
C GLU A 8 -12.73 11.36 5.11
N HIS A 9 -12.93 12.07 6.23
CA HIS A 9 -12.85 13.54 6.27
C HIS A 9 -11.48 14.07 5.83
N LEU A 10 -10.41 13.36 6.16
CA LEU A 10 -9.04 13.74 5.79
C LEU A 10 -8.61 13.23 4.40
N ILE A 11 -9.43 12.41 3.74
CA ILE A 11 -9.07 11.69 2.51
C ILE A 11 -7.82 10.82 2.76
N GLY A 12 -7.81 10.14 3.90
CA GLY A 12 -6.70 9.35 4.40
C GLY A 12 -5.65 10.12 5.21
N MET A 13 -4.83 9.36 5.91
CA MET A 13 -3.79 9.88 6.79
C MET A 13 -2.43 9.28 6.46
N GLN A 14 -1.37 10.08 6.38
CA GLN A 14 -0.03 9.53 6.12
C GLN A 14 0.40 8.54 7.22
N SER A 15 0.90 7.38 6.77
CA SER A 15 1.23 6.21 7.59
C SER A 15 2.54 5.57 7.12
N GLN A 16 3.57 6.39 6.87
CA GLN A 16 4.88 5.90 6.44
C GLN A 16 5.54 5.07 7.54
N THR A 17 5.38 5.48 8.80
CA THR A 17 5.69 4.65 9.97
C THR A 17 4.40 3.97 10.47
N PRO A 18 4.46 2.72 10.94
CA PRO A 18 3.27 2.00 11.42
C PRO A 18 2.55 2.69 12.58
N ASN A 19 3.30 3.40 13.44
CA ASN A 19 2.77 3.98 14.67
C ASN A 19 2.20 5.40 14.49
N SER A 20 2.54 6.12 13.40
CA SER A 20 2.09 7.52 13.23
C SER A 20 0.57 7.71 13.22
N PRO A 21 -0.26 6.79 12.66
CA PRO A 21 -1.70 6.98 12.67
C PRO A 21 -2.31 6.84 14.06
N TYR A 22 -1.73 6.02 14.95
CA TYR A 22 -2.23 5.85 16.31
C TYR A 22 -2.15 7.18 17.08
N VAL A 23 -1.00 7.83 17.06
CA VAL A 23 -0.80 9.15 17.70
C VAL A 23 -1.66 10.24 17.04
N SER A 24 -1.75 10.20 15.71
CA SER A 24 -2.49 11.21 14.96
C SER A 24 -4.01 11.09 15.14
N LEU A 25 -4.54 9.87 15.28
CA LEU A 25 -5.97 9.64 15.55
C LEU A 25 -6.30 9.86 17.03
N TRP A 26 -5.42 9.50 17.95
CA TRP A 26 -5.58 9.77 19.39
C TRP A 26 -5.81 11.27 19.69
N THR A 27 -5.20 12.17 18.92
CA THR A 27 -5.36 13.63 19.07
C THR A 27 -6.61 14.21 18.39
N ARG A 28 -7.38 13.40 17.63
CA ARG A 28 -8.51 13.87 16.80
C ARG A 28 -9.83 13.16 17.08
N VAL A 29 -9.76 11.92 17.54
CA VAL A 29 -10.91 11.06 17.80
C VAL A 29 -11.12 11.01 19.30
N ASP A 30 -12.29 11.48 19.74
CA ASP A 30 -12.69 11.36 21.14
C ASP A 30 -12.80 9.89 21.55
N ASN A 31 -12.39 9.58 22.79
CA ASN A 31 -12.37 8.21 23.33
C ASN A 31 -11.61 7.18 22.45
N PHE A 32 -10.55 7.61 21.75
CA PHE A 32 -9.74 6.75 20.90
C PHE A 32 -9.11 5.57 21.68
N LYS A 33 -9.27 4.36 21.13
CA LYS A 33 -8.64 3.13 21.62
C LYS A 33 -7.72 2.54 20.55
N HIS A 34 -6.51 2.13 20.95
CA HIS A 34 -5.53 1.57 20.02
C HIS A 34 -6.04 0.26 19.42
N GLU A 35 -6.71 -0.55 20.23
CA GLU A 35 -7.28 -1.84 19.86
C GLU A 35 -8.32 -1.71 18.75
N THR A 36 -9.10 -0.63 18.76
CA THR A 36 -10.09 -0.37 17.70
C THR A 36 -9.42 -0.15 16.35
N LEU A 37 -8.32 0.61 16.30
CA LEU A 37 -7.56 0.78 15.06
C LEU A 37 -6.87 -0.51 14.63
N SER A 38 -6.27 -1.24 15.58
CA SER A 38 -5.64 -2.54 15.33
C SER A 38 -6.64 -3.53 14.73
N GLN A 39 -7.85 -3.61 15.29
CA GLN A 39 -8.90 -4.49 14.80
C GLN A 39 -9.36 -4.10 13.40
N LEU A 40 -9.54 -2.80 13.12
CA LEU A 40 -9.87 -2.32 11.78
C LEU A 40 -8.79 -2.67 10.73
N LEU A 41 -7.52 -2.70 11.12
CA LEU A 41 -6.42 -3.14 10.25
C LEU A 41 -6.46 -4.66 10.01
N LEU A 42 -6.71 -5.45 11.06
CA LEU A 42 -6.82 -6.91 10.98
C LEU A 42 -8.01 -7.33 10.10
N ASP A 43 -9.15 -6.70 10.29
CA ASP A 43 -10.39 -6.98 9.54
C ASP A 43 -10.43 -6.33 8.15
N ARG A 44 -9.36 -5.59 7.78
CA ARG A 44 -9.26 -4.82 6.53
C ARG A 44 -10.38 -3.80 6.35
N GLY A 45 -10.92 -3.28 7.45
CA GLY A 45 -11.81 -2.11 7.45
C GLY A 45 -11.07 -0.83 7.11
N VAL A 46 -9.78 -0.76 7.48
CA VAL A 46 -8.82 0.25 7.00
C VAL A 46 -7.59 -0.43 6.41
N VAL A 47 -6.95 0.23 5.45
CA VAL A 47 -5.82 -0.34 4.70
C VAL A 47 -4.69 0.68 4.63
N ARG A 48 -3.45 0.18 4.79
CA ARG A 48 -2.23 0.96 4.55
C ARG A 48 -1.75 0.72 3.13
N ILE A 49 -1.70 1.77 2.32
CA ILE A 49 -1.35 1.66 0.89
C ILE A 49 -0.66 2.90 0.35
N ALA A 50 0.16 2.74 -0.69
CA ALA A 50 0.72 3.87 -1.42
C ALA A 50 -0.37 4.64 -2.19
N LEU A 51 -0.52 5.92 -1.89
CA LEU A 51 -1.47 6.82 -2.56
C LEU A 51 -0.78 8.12 -2.99
N MET A 52 -1.28 9.28 -2.58
CA MET A 52 -0.82 10.60 -3.01
C MET A 52 0.68 10.76 -2.77
N ARG A 53 1.38 11.31 -3.78
CA ARG A 53 2.85 11.47 -3.80
C ARG A 53 3.63 10.15 -3.60
N SER A 54 2.94 9.02 -3.77
CA SER A 54 3.46 7.68 -3.57
C SER A 54 3.97 7.36 -2.16
N THR A 55 3.52 8.13 -1.17
CA THR A 55 3.72 7.82 0.25
C THR A 55 2.63 6.85 0.74
N ILE A 56 2.89 6.16 1.85
CA ILE A 56 1.90 5.27 2.46
C ILE A 56 0.86 6.08 3.22
N PHE A 57 -0.40 5.82 2.94
CA PHE A 57 -1.57 6.37 3.62
C PHE A 57 -2.35 5.25 4.29
N LEU A 58 -2.96 5.54 5.43
CA LEU A 58 -4.04 4.79 6.04
C LEU A 58 -5.37 5.36 5.54
N VAL A 59 -6.22 4.53 4.95
CA VAL A 59 -7.53 4.91 4.39
C VAL A 59 -8.57 3.87 4.77
N THR A 60 -9.85 4.22 4.71
CA THR A 60 -10.93 3.22 4.82
C THR A 60 -10.91 2.29 3.60
N LYS A 61 -11.49 1.09 3.74
CA LYS A 61 -11.66 0.14 2.62
C LYS A 61 -12.39 0.79 1.44
N ARG A 62 -13.43 1.59 1.72
CA ARG A 62 -14.23 2.32 0.73
C ARG A 62 -13.39 3.33 -0.05
N ASP A 63 -12.65 4.18 0.66
CA ASP A 63 -11.80 5.17 0.03
C ASP A 63 -10.64 4.53 -0.72
N CYS A 64 -10.09 3.42 -0.23
CA CYS A 64 -9.08 2.65 -0.95
C CYS A 64 -9.58 2.25 -2.34
N LEU A 65 -10.78 1.68 -2.44
CA LEU A 65 -11.37 1.25 -3.72
C LEU A 65 -11.63 2.42 -4.69
N THR A 66 -11.82 3.63 -4.16
CA THR A 66 -12.06 4.83 -4.97
C THR A 66 -10.75 5.54 -5.36
N LEU A 67 -9.89 5.83 -4.39
CA LEU A 67 -8.66 6.60 -4.56
C LEU A 67 -7.60 5.79 -5.30
N ARG A 68 -7.47 4.49 -5.02
CA ARG A 68 -6.34 3.71 -5.55
C ARG A 68 -6.34 3.61 -7.08
N PRO A 69 -7.47 3.36 -7.77
CA PRO A 69 -7.52 3.40 -9.24
C PRO A 69 -7.23 4.79 -9.80
N LEU A 70 -7.76 5.86 -9.18
CA LEU A 70 -7.54 7.24 -9.62
C LEU A 70 -6.06 7.66 -9.57
N ILE A 71 -5.35 7.20 -8.54
CA ILE A 71 -3.93 7.53 -8.32
C ILE A 71 -2.98 6.61 -9.11
N GLN A 72 -3.45 5.43 -9.56
CA GLN A 72 -2.62 4.44 -10.28
C GLN A 72 -1.82 5.03 -11.46
N PRO A 73 -2.41 5.81 -12.39
CA PRO A 73 -1.66 6.29 -13.56
C PRO A 73 -0.48 7.18 -13.19
N VAL A 74 -0.62 7.97 -12.11
CA VAL A 74 0.46 8.84 -11.60
C VAL A 74 1.57 8.00 -10.97
N LEU A 75 1.21 6.96 -10.20
CA LEU A 75 2.18 6.02 -9.63
C LEU A 75 2.96 5.28 -10.71
N ASP A 76 2.30 4.89 -11.79
CA ASP A 76 2.93 4.20 -12.92
C ASP A 76 3.89 5.10 -13.68
N LYS A 77 3.49 6.35 -13.93
CA LYS A 77 4.36 7.35 -14.54
C LYS A 77 5.60 7.61 -13.67
N ALA A 78 5.42 7.74 -12.35
CA ALA A 78 6.53 7.92 -11.42
C ALA A 78 7.45 6.69 -11.37
N LEU A 79 6.91 5.48 -11.40
CA LEU A 79 7.69 4.25 -11.48
C LEU A 79 8.53 4.22 -12.76
N LYS A 80 7.92 4.49 -13.92
CA LYS A 80 8.60 4.51 -15.22
C LYS A 80 9.68 5.59 -15.27
N ALA A 81 9.40 6.78 -14.75
CA ALA A 81 10.38 7.87 -14.73
C ALA A 81 11.62 7.55 -13.88
N ASN A 82 11.43 6.94 -12.70
CA ASN A 82 12.52 6.66 -11.77
C ASN A 82 13.27 5.35 -12.08
N PHE A 83 12.59 4.37 -12.69
CA PHE A 83 13.13 3.01 -12.81
C PHE A 83 12.97 2.38 -14.19
N GLY A 84 12.40 3.08 -15.17
CA GLY A 84 12.06 2.50 -16.48
C GLY A 84 13.23 1.82 -17.19
N ARG A 85 14.45 2.38 -17.10
CA ARG A 85 15.67 1.78 -17.68
C ARG A 85 16.03 0.41 -17.08
N ARG A 86 15.58 0.13 -15.86
CA ARG A 86 15.81 -1.14 -15.14
C ARG A 86 14.66 -2.13 -15.32
N LEU A 87 13.59 -1.72 -16.00
CA LEU A 87 12.35 -2.47 -16.18
C LEU A 87 12.05 -2.74 -17.66
N THR A 88 13.02 -2.53 -18.56
CA THR A 88 12.86 -2.66 -20.01
C THR A 88 12.43 -4.07 -20.43
N ASP A 89 12.98 -5.08 -19.77
CA ASP A 89 12.73 -6.50 -20.08
C ASP A 89 11.68 -7.11 -19.13
N VAL A 90 10.90 -6.28 -18.45
CA VAL A 90 9.92 -6.71 -17.44
C VAL A 90 8.50 -6.50 -17.96
N ASP A 91 7.78 -7.60 -18.17
CA ASP A 91 6.33 -7.53 -18.37
C ASP A 91 5.66 -7.16 -17.04
N MET A 92 5.21 -5.90 -16.96
CA MET A 92 4.56 -5.35 -15.78
C MET A 92 3.21 -5.97 -15.46
N ASN A 93 2.51 -6.54 -16.45
CA ASN A 93 1.24 -7.23 -16.24
C ASN A 93 1.49 -8.63 -15.67
N GLU A 94 2.47 -9.35 -16.21
CA GLU A 94 2.86 -10.66 -15.70
C GLU A 94 3.42 -10.55 -14.27
N LEU A 95 4.31 -9.59 -14.03
CA LEU A 95 4.83 -9.29 -12.69
C LEU A 95 3.70 -8.98 -11.71
N THR A 96 2.70 -8.18 -12.12
CA THR A 96 1.56 -7.84 -11.28
C THR A 96 0.74 -9.08 -10.95
N LYS A 97 0.48 -9.96 -11.93
CA LYS A 97 -0.27 -11.21 -11.73
C LYS A 97 0.44 -12.13 -10.74
N ILE A 98 1.72 -12.45 -10.99
CA ILE A 98 2.52 -13.32 -10.11
C ILE A 98 2.59 -12.73 -8.69
N SER A 99 2.87 -11.43 -8.58
CA SER A 99 2.96 -10.78 -7.27
C SER A 99 1.63 -10.85 -6.50
N LYS A 100 0.48 -10.69 -7.19
CA LYS A 100 -0.84 -10.84 -6.58
C LYS A 100 -1.10 -12.26 -6.10
N ASP A 101 -0.73 -13.27 -6.89
CA ASP A 101 -0.96 -14.67 -6.53
C ASP A 101 -0.09 -15.08 -5.33
N LEU A 102 1.17 -14.61 -5.28
CA LEU A 102 2.08 -14.86 -4.15
C LEU A 102 1.60 -14.22 -2.84
N VAL A 103 1.13 -12.96 -2.85
CA VAL A 103 0.65 -12.33 -1.61
C VAL A 103 -0.72 -12.85 -1.16
N LYS A 104 -1.50 -13.45 -2.08
CA LYS A 104 -2.78 -14.09 -1.75
C LYS A 104 -2.57 -15.43 -1.04
N SER A 105 -1.54 -16.19 -1.41
CA SER A 105 -1.25 -17.46 -0.76
C SER A 105 -0.71 -17.28 0.65
N GLN A 106 0.15 -16.29 0.87
CA GLN A 106 0.66 -15.98 2.22
C GLN A 106 1.09 -14.51 2.36
N PRO A 107 0.94 -13.90 3.55
CA PRO A 107 1.58 -12.64 3.87
C PRO A 107 3.09 -12.76 3.69
N CYS A 108 3.70 -11.83 2.96
CA CYS A 108 5.15 -11.76 2.82
C CYS A 108 5.64 -10.31 2.92
N THR A 109 6.84 -10.16 3.44
CA THR A 109 7.58 -8.91 3.44
C THR A 109 8.06 -8.57 2.04
N LEU A 110 8.46 -7.31 1.82
CA LEU A 110 9.02 -6.87 0.54
C LEU A 110 10.29 -7.66 0.16
N GLY A 111 11.11 -8.00 1.16
CA GLY A 111 12.33 -8.76 0.96
C GLY A 111 12.07 -10.20 0.55
N GLU A 112 11.07 -10.84 1.17
CA GLU A 112 10.63 -12.20 0.80
C GLU A 112 10.02 -12.22 -0.59
N LEU A 113 9.13 -11.27 -0.91
CA LEU A 113 8.56 -11.19 -2.25
C LEU A 113 9.65 -10.97 -3.32
N GLY A 114 10.64 -10.13 -3.03
CA GLY A 114 11.78 -9.93 -3.92
C GLY A 114 12.59 -11.20 -4.15
N LYS A 115 12.75 -12.07 -3.14
CA LYS A 115 13.41 -13.39 -3.29
C LYS A 115 12.57 -14.34 -4.16
N LEU A 116 11.29 -14.47 -3.87
CA LEU A 116 10.36 -15.33 -4.62
C LEU A 116 10.25 -14.93 -6.10
N LEU A 117 10.20 -13.62 -6.36
CA LEU A 117 10.20 -13.09 -7.72
C LEU A 117 11.54 -13.33 -8.42
N LYS A 118 12.67 -13.27 -7.71
CA LYS A 118 14.00 -13.56 -8.28
C LYS A 118 14.19 -15.04 -8.66
N GLU A 119 13.55 -15.95 -7.93
CA GLU A 119 13.59 -17.38 -8.26
C GLU A 119 12.77 -17.69 -9.51
N THR A 120 11.62 -17.02 -9.64
CA THR A 120 10.72 -17.18 -10.79
C THR A 120 11.24 -16.42 -12.02
N TRP A 121 11.91 -15.29 -11.82
CA TRP A 121 12.44 -14.42 -12.86
C TRP A 121 13.88 -14.03 -12.53
N LYS A 122 14.82 -14.13 -13.49
CA LYS A 122 16.23 -13.73 -13.33
C LYS A 122 16.44 -12.21 -13.15
N ILE A 123 15.57 -11.49 -12.45
CA ILE A 123 15.65 -10.04 -12.22
C ILE A 123 16.14 -9.75 -10.80
N GLN A 124 17.08 -8.82 -10.68
CA GLN A 124 17.50 -8.25 -9.39
C GLN A 124 16.63 -7.04 -9.03
N ILE A 125 15.44 -7.29 -8.50
CA ILE A 125 14.51 -6.24 -8.08
C ILE A 125 14.87 -5.73 -6.68
N ARG A 126 15.66 -4.65 -6.61
CA ARG A 126 15.63 -3.74 -5.45
C ARG A 126 14.62 -2.63 -5.76
N LEU A 127 13.33 -2.89 -5.62
CA LEU A 127 12.31 -1.85 -5.79
C LEU A 127 11.23 -1.96 -4.70
N LEU A 128 11.41 -1.13 -3.67
CA LEU A 128 10.36 -0.70 -2.74
C LEU A 128 9.13 -0.09 -3.47
N SER A 129 9.24 0.20 -4.77
CA SER A 129 8.23 0.92 -5.57
C SER A 129 7.34 0.05 -6.45
N LEU A 130 7.65 -1.24 -6.69
CA LEU A 130 6.87 -2.09 -7.61
C LEU A 130 5.61 -2.70 -6.97
N LEU A 131 5.65 -2.93 -5.66
CA LEU A 131 4.52 -3.50 -4.92
C LEU A 131 3.34 -2.54 -4.75
N ARG A 132 3.47 -1.29 -5.23
CA ARG A 132 2.37 -0.34 -5.22
C ARG A 132 1.17 -0.89 -5.97
N ARG A 133 1.36 -1.71 -7.01
CA ARG A 133 0.29 -2.35 -7.83
C ARG A 133 -0.38 -3.58 -7.21
N VAL A 134 0.07 -4.05 -6.05
CA VAL A 134 -0.53 -5.23 -5.40
C VAL A 134 -1.64 -4.78 -4.45
N THR A 135 -2.80 -4.59 -5.03
CA THR A 135 -4.12 -4.63 -4.39
C THR A 135 -5.03 -5.53 -5.18
#